data_AF-A0A820THC5-F1
#
_entry.id   AF-A0A820THC5-F1
#
_cell.length_a   1.000
_cell.length_b   1.000
_cell.length_c   1.000
_cell.angle_alpha   90.00
_cell.angle_beta   90.00
_cell.angle_gamma   90.00
#
_symmetry.space_group_name_H-M   'P 1'
#
loop_
_entity.id
_entity.type
_entity.pdbx_description
1 polymer ?
#
loop_
_entity_poly.entity_id
_entity_poly.type
_entity_poly.pdbx_seq_one_letter_code
_entity_poly.pdbx_strand_id
1 'polypeptide(L)'
;MYLIIAFFSLIISALICWIIDQQLCERMNDVGGFNPQLHGWWDVISALDCHFEIVCREAMRLLSIKYQQHQIKHVKSSTELFRPDYHLHIIFYCELSFIDYSDDEQMKEAKK
;
A
#
# COMPACT_ATOMS: atom_id res chain seq x y z
N MET A 1 9.81 5.12 -3.34
CA MET A 1 10.76 3.99 -3.47
C MET A 1 10.63 2.99 -2.33
N TYR A 2 10.60 3.44 -1.06
CA TYR A 2 10.46 2.55 0.12
C TYR A 2 9.22 1.64 0.11
N LEU A 3 8.05 2.15 -0.29
CA LEU A 3 6.82 1.35 -0.41
C LEU A 3 6.94 0.16 -1.38
N ILE A 4 7.61 0.36 -2.51
CA ILE A 4 7.81 -0.70 -3.52
C ILE A 4 8.75 -1.78 -2.95
N ILE A 5 9.81 -1.38 -2.25
CA ILE A 5 10.74 -2.32 -1.60
C ILE A 5 10.02 -3.12 -0.52
N ALA A 6 9.19 -2.47 0.30
CA ALA A 6 8.39 -3.12 1.34
C ALA A 6 7.41 -4.14 0.74
N PHE A 7 6.71 -3.78 -0.34
CA PHE A 7 5.80 -4.67 -1.07
C PHE A 7 6.51 -5.93 -1.57
N PHE A 8 7.62 -5.78 -2.30
CA PHE A 8 8.38 -6.95 -2.78
C PHE A 8 8.93 -7.80 -1.63
N SER A 9 9.33 -7.18 -0.53
CA SER A 9 9.85 -7.89 0.65
C SER A 9 8.75 -8.71 1.34
N LEU A 10 7.52 -8.21 1.39
CA LEU A 10 6.35 -8.93 1.91
C LEU A 10 6.03 -10.14 1.04
N ILE A 11 5.97 -9.98 -0.28
CA ILE A 11 5.72 -11.09 -1.21
C ILE A 11 6.76 -12.20 -1.06
N ILE A 12 8.04 -11.84 -0.99
CA ILE A 12 9.13 -12.82 -0.81
C ILE A 12 8.98 -13.55 0.52
N SER A 13 8.69 -12.82 1.61
CA SER A 13 8.50 -13.40 2.94
C SER A 13 7.31 -14.35 2.96
N ALA A 14 6.20 -13.98 2.31
CA ALA A 14 5.03 -14.82 2.14
C ALA A 14 5.41 -16.13 1.43
N LEU A 15 6.07 -16.05 0.26
CA LEU A 15 6.48 -17.23 -0.51
C LEU A 15 7.38 -18.15 0.31
N ILE A 16 8.29 -17.60 1.11
CA ILE A 16 9.14 -18.38 2.01
C ILE A 16 8.29 -19.10 3.07
N CYS A 17 7.37 -18.40 3.74
CA CYS A 17 6.44 -19.02 4.71
C CYS A 17 5.66 -20.16 4.08
N TRP A 18 5.12 -19.96 2.87
CA TRP A 18 4.35 -20.97 2.15
C TRP A 18 5.19 -22.21 1.76
N ILE A 19 6.40 -22.01 1.22
CA ILE A 19 7.28 -23.13 0.83
C ILE A 19 7.70 -23.94 2.07
N ILE A 20 8.08 -23.27 3.16
CA ILE A 20 8.47 -23.95 4.40
C ILE A 20 7.27 -24.73 4.97
N ASP A 21 6.07 -24.14 4.97
CA ASP A 21 4.86 -24.81 5.44
C ASP A 21 4.58 -26.10 4.63
N GLN A 22 4.70 -26.05 3.30
CA GLN A 22 4.49 -27.22 2.44
C GLN A 22 5.54 -28.32 2.62
N GLN A 23 6.81 -27.98 2.87
CA GLN A 23 7.91 -28.96 2.86
C GLN A 23 8.33 -29.45 4.25
N LEU A 24 8.15 -28.63 5.28
CA LEU A 24 8.74 -28.85 6.60
C LEU A 24 7.70 -29.04 7.70
N CYS A 25 6.44 -28.69 7.50
CA CYS A 25 5.43 -28.76 8.55
C CYS A 25 5.21 -30.19 9.05
N GLU A 26 5.09 -31.18 8.14
CA GLU A 26 4.98 -32.60 8.53
C GLU A 26 6.25 -33.09 9.25
N ARG A 27 7.43 -32.73 8.74
CA ARG A 27 8.72 -33.14 9.34
C ARG A 27 8.96 -32.53 10.72
N MET A 28 8.58 -31.28 10.92
CA MET A 28 8.75 -30.57 12.20
C MET A 28 7.74 -31.06 13.24
N ASN A 29 6.52 -31.39 12.82
CA ASN A 29 5.52 -31.98 13.69
C ASN A 29 5.96 -33.37 14.18
N ASP A 30 6.54 -34.19 13.30
CA ASP A 30 7.02 -35.53 13.66
C ASP A 30 8.27 -35.54 14.54
N VAL A 31 9.20 -34.60 14.34
CA VAL A 31 10.49 -34.59 15.07
C VAL A 31 10.41 -33.91 16.44
N GLY A 32 9.46 -32.99 16.65
CA GLY A 32 9.40 -32.21 17.89
C GLY A 32 8.02 -31.77 18.35
N GLY A 33 6.94 -32.19 17.70
CA GLY A 33 5.57 -31.76 18.03
C GLY A 33 5.33 -30.25 17.89
N PHE A 34 6.21 -29.55 17.16
CA PHE A 34 6.18 -28.10 17.00
C PHE A 34 5.61 -27.76 15.62
N ASN A 35 4.41 -27.17 15.60
CA ASN A 35 3.81 -26.60 14.40
C ASN A 35 3.97 -25.08 14.44
N PRO A 36 4.86 -24.49 13.61
CA PRO A 36 5.08 -23.04 13.59
C PRO A 36 3.89 -22.23 13.04
N GLN A 37 2.80 -22.88 12.60
CA GLN A 37 1.62 -22.25 12.01
C GLN A 37 1.99 -21.27 10.89
N LEU A 38 2.95 -21.65 10.05
CA LEU A 38 3.45 -20.80 8.96
C LEU A 38 2.36 -20.48 7.94
N HIS A 39 1.38 -21.36 7.78
CA HIS A 39 0.15 -21.06 7.04
C HIS A 39 -0.60 -19.83 7.60
N GLY A 40 -0.70 -19.69 8.92
CA GLY A 40 -1.32 -18.53 9.55
C GLY A 40 -0.50 -17.25 9.32
N TRP A 41 0.83 -17.35 9.32
CA TRP A 41 1.69 -16.21 8.97
C TRP A 41 1.60 -15.84 7.49
N TRP A 42 1.46 -16.82 6.60
CA TRP A 42 1.18 -16.59 5.19
C TRP A 42 -0.10 -15.77 4.99
N ASP A 43 -1.18 -16.12 5.70
CA ASP A 43 -2.45 -15.39 5.61
C ASP A 43 -2.30 -13.94 6.10
N VAL A 44 -1.58 -13.72 7.20
CA VAL A 44 -1.31 -12.36 7.74
C VAL A 44 -0.50 -11.53 6.73
N ILE A 45 0.56 -12.09 6.17
CA ILE A 45 1.40 -11.38 5.18
C ILE A 45 0.59 -11.08 3.91
N SER A 46 -0.25 -12.02 3.46
CA SER A 46 -1.12 -11.84 2.30
C SER A 46 -2.17 -10.75 2.52
N ALA A 47 -2.72 -10.66 3.72
CA ALA A 47 -3.65 -9.59 4.10
C ALA A 47 -2.96 -8.21 4.09
N LEU A 48 -1.73 -8.12 4.59
CA LEU A 48 -0.93 -6.89 4.54
C LEU A 48 -0.61 -6.49 3.09
N ASP A 49 -0.22 -7.45 2.26
CA ASP A 49 0.07 -7.22 0.84
C ASP A 49 -1.14 -6.65 0.10
N CYS A 50 -2.32 -7.24 0.32
CA CYS A 50 -3.60 -6.76 -0.21
C CYS A 50 -3.91 -5.33 0.24
N HIS A 51 -3.68 -5.01 1.53
CA HIS A 51 -3.84 -3.64 2.04
C HIS A 51 -2.92 -2.65 1.32
N PHE A 52 -1.64 -2.99 1.16
CA PHE A 52 -0.69 -2.14 0.43
C PHE A 52 -1.11 -1.93 -1.03
N GLU A 53 -1.64 -2.96 -1.70
CA GLU A 53 -2.15 -2.82 -3.08
C GLU A 53 -3.31 -1.81 -3.15
N ILE A 54 -4.26 -1.90 -2.22
CA ILE A 54 -5.41 -0.98 -2.15
C ILE A 54 -4.93 0.46 -1.95
N VAL A 55 -4.01 0.68 -1.00
CA VAL A 55 -3.45 2.01 -0.72
C VAL A 55 -2.70 2.55 -1.94
N CYS A 56 -1.89 1.73 -2.60
CA CYS A 56 -1.17 2.17 -3.81
C CYS A 56 -2.14 2.54 -4.95
N ARG A 57 -3.19 1.75 -5.15
CA ARG A 57 -4.21 1.99 -6.17
C ARG A 57 -4.96 3.28 -5.92
N GLU A 58 -5.41 3.50 -4.69
CA GLU A 58 -6.09 4.73 -4.31
C GLU A 58 -5.18 5.96 -4.42
N ALA A 59 -3.89 5.82 -4.09
CA ALA A 59 -2.91 6.90 -4.21
C ALA A 59 -2.71 7.31 -5.67
N MET A 60 -2.56 6.32 -6.56
CA MET A 60 -2.48 6.56 -8.01
C MET A 60 -3.77 7.17 -8.56
N ARG A 61 -4.94 6.75 -8.07
CA ARG A 61 -6.24 7.30 -8.46
C ARG A 61 -6.33 8.78 -8.09
N LEU A 62 -6.01 9.13 -6.84
CA LEU A 62 -6.01 10.51 -6.36
C LEU A 62 -5.03 11.39 -7.16
N LEU A 63 -3.81 10.89 -7.37
CA LEU A 63 -2.78 11.60 -8.12
C LEU A 63 -3.22 11.86 -9.57
N SER A 64 -3.83 10.85 -10.21
CA SER A 64 -4.38 10.97 -11.58
C SER A 64 -5.46 12.07 -11.66
N ILE A 65 -6.39 12.10 -10.69
CA ILE A 65 -7.43 13.13 -10.62
C ILE A 65 -6.81 14.53 -10.46
N LYS A 66 -5.88 14.69 -9.51
CA LYS A 66 -5.20 15.99 -9.28
C LYS A 66 -4.40 16.43 -10.50
N TYR A 67 -3.75 15.50 -11.20
CA TYR A 67 -3.04 15.78 -12.45
C TYR A 67 -3.99 16.26 -13.56
N GLN A 68 -5.14 15.61 -13.74
CA GLN A 68 -6.16 16.06 -14.70
C GLN A 68 -6.70 17.45 -14.36
N GLN A 69 -6.99 17.73 -13.09
CA GLN A 69 -7.42 19.06 -12.64
C GLN A 69 -6.35 20.12 -12.90
N HIS A 70 -5.08 19.79 -12.65
CA HIS A 70 -3.95 20.66 -12.94
C HIS A 70 -3.88 20.97 -14.44
N GLN A 71 -3.97 19.97 -15.32
CA GLN A 71 -3.98 20.19 -16.78
C GLN A 71 -5.12 21.12 -17.23
N ILE A 72 -6.35 20.91 -16.73
CA ILE A 72 -7.51 21.75 -17.08
C ILE A 72 -7.31 23.21 -16.64
N LYS A 73 -6.72 23.43 -15.45
CA LYS A 73 -6.42 24.78 -14.94
C LYS A 73 -5.27 25.44 -15.71
N HIS A 74 -4.23 24.68 -16.05
CA HIS A 74 -3.04 25.15 -16.76
C HIS A 74 -3.31 25.62 -18.19
N VAL A 75 -4.30 25.04 -18.87
CA VAL A 75 -4.77 25.54 -20.18
C VAL A 75 -5.22 27.01 -20.09
N LYS A 76 -5.51 27.54 -18.89
CA LYS A 76 -5.96 28.93 -18.68
C LYS A 76 -4.93 29.89 -18.09
N SER A 77 -3.86 29.43 -17.42
CA SER A 77 -2.94 30.33 -16.70
C SER A 77 -1.67 29.62 -16.18
N SER A 78 -0.49 30.12 -16.56
CA SER A 78 0.85 29.87 -15.97
C SER A 78 1.60 28.55 -16.30
N THR A 79 2.89 28.51 -15.89
CA THR A 79 4.00 27.61 -16.31
C THR A 79 4.56 26.75 -15.15
N GLU A 80 3.81 26.56 -14.07
CA GLU A 80 4.22 25.68 -12.97
C GLU A 80 4.18 24.19 -13.33
N LEU A 81 5.19 23.46 -12.84
CA LEU A 81 5.36 22.01 -13.05
C LEU A 81 4.57 21.25 -11.99
N PHE A 82 3.68 20.34 -12.42
CA PHE A 82 2.97 19.45 -11.49
C PHE A 82 3.96 18.58 -10.71
N ARG A 83 3.92 18.67 -9.39
CA ARG A 83 4.78 17.94 -8.47
C ARG A 83 3.95 16.97 -7.61
N PRO A 84 4.01 15.66 -7.87
CA PRO A 84 3.19 14.65 -7.18
C PRO A 84 3.29 14.66 -5.65
N ASP A 85 4.47 15.00 -5.14
CA ASP A 85 4.85 15.07 -3.74
C ASP A 85 4.06 16.11 -2.93
N TYR A 86 3.53 17.15 -3.56
CA TYR A 86 2.67 18.15 -2.91
C TYR A 86 1.17 17.78 -2.93
N HIS A 87 0.83 16.68 -3.59
CA HIS A 87 -0.56 16.35 -3.88
C HIS A 87 -0.99 15.01 -3.28
N LEU A 88 -0.03 14.19 -2.85
CA LEU A 88 -0.26 12.90 -2.25
C LEU A 88 0.38 12.85 -0.87
N HIS A 89 -0.48 12.83 0.15
CA HIS A 89 -0.08 12.64 1.54
C HIS A 89 -0.52 11.25 2.00
N ILE A 90 0.41 10.46 2.51
CA ILE A 90 0.16 9.13 3.08
C ILE A 90 0.39 9.26 4.59
N ILE A 91 -0.66 8.99 5.38
CA ILE A 91 -0.61 8.97 6.84
C ILE A 91 -0.41 7.52 7.28
N PHE A 92 0.30 7.34 8.40
CA PHE A 92 0.45 6.04 9.05
C PHE A 92 -0.35 6.04 10.35
N TYR A 93 -1.34 5.16 10.46
CA TYR A 93 -2.14 4.97 11.68
C TYR A 93 -2.05 3.50 12.09
N CYS A 94 -1.60 3.24 13.32
CA CYS A 94 -1.30 1.88 13.80
C CYS A 94 -0.41 1.09 12.83
N GLU A 95 0.66 1.71 12.34
CA GLU A 95 1.62 1.15 11.35
C GLU A 95 1.04 0.83 9.96
N LEU A 96 -0.27 1.04 9.75
CA LEU A 96 -0.93 0.90 8.46
C LEU A 96 -0.93 2.23 7.71
N SER A 97 -0.64 2.17 6.42
CA SER A 97 -0.67 3.32 5.53
C SER A 97 -2.11 3.63 5.08
N PHE A 98 -2.45 4.91 5.04
CA PHE A 98 -3.72 5.46 4.55
C PHE A 98 -3.46 6.72 3.72
N ILE A 99 -4.35 7.02 2.79
CA ILE A 99 -4.26 8.27 2.01
C ILE A 99 -5.00 9.36 2.76
N ASP A 100 -4.35 10.51 2.89
CA ASP A 100 -4.97 11.69 3.44
C ASP A 100 -5.79 12.43 2.37
N TYR A 101 -7.06 12.66 2.67
CA TYR A 101 -7.99 13.41 1.82
C TYR A 101 -8.37 14.78 2.43
N SER A 102 -7.74 15.22 3.52
CA SER A 102 -8.11 16.42 4.27
C SER A 102 -8.17 17.68 3.40
N ASP A 103 -7.21 17.87 2.50
CA ASP A 103 -7.16 19.02 1.59
C ASP A 103 -8.31 19.03 0.57
N ASP A 104 -8.76 17.85 0.14
CA ASP A 104 -9.85 17.71 -0.84
C ASP A 104 -11.22 17.99 -0.20
N GLU A 105 -11.40 17.70 1.09
CA GLU A 105 -12.63 18.02 1.83
C GLU A 105 -12.77 19.54 2.02
N GLN A 106 -11.69 20.23 2.43
CA GLN A 106 -11.69 21.68 2.59
C GLN A 106 -11.98 22.41 1.26
N MET A 107 -11.46 21.92 0.14
CA MET A 107 -11.77 22.48 -1.19
C MET A 107 -13.23 22.27 -1.63
N LYS A 108 -13.90 21.21 -1.16
CA LYS A 108 -15.33 20.98 -1.45
C LYS A 108 -16.21 21.88 -0.59
N GLU A 109 -15.84 22.12 0.66
CA GLU A 109 -16.56 23.03 1.55
C GLU A 109 -16.45 24.49 1.11
N ALA A 110 -15.28 24.94 0.66
CA ALA A 110 -15.08 26.31 0.18
C ALA A 110 -15.85 26.65 -1.13
N LYS A 111 -16.45 25.65 -1.80
CA LYS A 111 -17.26 25.83 -3.01
C LYS A 111 -18.78 25.77 -2.77
N LYS A 112 -19.22 25.49 -1.54
CA LYS A 112 -20.62 25.60 -1.12
C LYS A 112 -20.94 27.02 -0.69
#